data_AF-A0A2R7Y424-F1
#
_entry.id   AF-A0A2R7Y424-F1
#
_cell.length_a   1.000
_cell.length_b   1.000
_cell.length_c   1.000
_cell.angle_alpha   90.00
_cell.angle_beta   90.00
_cell.angle_gamma   90.00
#
_symmetry.space_group_name_H-M   'P 1'
#
loop_
_entity.id
_entity.type
_entity.pdbx_description
1 polymer ?
#
loop_
_entity_poly.entity_id
_entity_poly.type
_entity_poly.pdbx_seq_one_letter_code
_entity_poly.pdbx_strand_id
1 'polypeptide(L)'
;MKFTSQNYEWGVKVLKDLVAIPTVNPPGEHYKDFAYYSKEVLEGMGLKVEVVEVPKEYVSKHCNRKLRFFRAGMGRFISCFF
;
A
#
# COMPACT_ATOMS: atom_id res chain seq x y z
N MET A 1 -13.26 22.11 -7.48
CA MET A 1 -13.32 20.78 -6.85
C MET A 1 -13.96 20.96 -5.47
N LYS A 2 -15.20 20.52 -5.25
CA LYS A 2 -15.88 20.69 -3.94
C LYS A 2 -15.56 19.47 -3.07
N PHE A 3 -14.77 19.68 -2.01
CA PHE A 3 -14.53 18.65 -1.00
C PHE A 3 -15.77 18.57 -0.11
N THR A 4 -16.50 17.46 -0.17
CA THR A 4 -17.67 17.25 0.70
C THR A 4 -17.20 16.80 2.07
N SER A 5 -17.96 17.13 3.13
CA SER A 5 -17.66 16.68 4.49
C SER A 5 -17.60 15.15 4.59
N GLN A 6 -18.36 14.45 3.76
CA GLN A 6 -18.36 12.98 3.67
C GLN A 6 -17.02 12.42 3.18
N ASN A 7 -16.40 13.04 2.16
CA ASN A 7 -15.09 12.61 1.65
C ASN A 7 -13.96 12.88 2.66
N TYR A 8 -14.13 13.91 3.49
CA TYR A 8 -13.19 14.23 4.57
C TYR A 8 -13.19 13.16 5.66
N GLU A 9 -14.37 12.82 6.20
CA GLU A 9 -14.49 11.78 7.22
C GLU A 9 -13.99 10.41 6.71
N TRP A 10 -14.32 10.07 5.46
CA TRP A 10 -13.80 8.87 4.82
C TRP A 10 -12.27 8.88 4.71
N GLY A 11 -11.68 9.99 4.26
CA GLY A 11 -10.23 10.12 4.14
C GLY A 11 -9.52 10.00 5.48
N VAL A 12 -10.05 10.64 6.53
CA VAL A 12 -9.52 10.52 7.89
C VAL A 12 -9.61 9.09 8.40
N LYS A 13 -10.72 8.37 8.14
CA LYS A 13 -10.86 6.95 8.49
C LYS A 13 -9.79 6.11 7.79
N VAL A 14 -9.63 6.26 6.48
CA VAL A 14 -8.63 5.50 5.71
C VAL A 14 -7.23 5.74 6.26
N LEU A 15 -6.88 6.99 6.56
CA LEU A 15 -5.58 7.33 7.14
C LEU A 15 -5.38 6.73 8.54
N LYS A 16 -6.41 6.76 9.40
CA LYS A 16 -6.37 6.13 10.73
C LYS A 16 -6.13 4.62 10.63
N ASP A 17 -6.84 3.96 9.72
CA ASP A 17 -6.71 2.52 9.50
C ASP A 17 -5.31 2.16 8.96
N LEU A 18 -4.74 2.98 8.07
CA LEU A 18 -3.38 2.78 7.56
C LEU A 18 -2.31 2.90 8.65
N VAL A 19 -2.39 3.93 9.52
CA VAL A 19 -1.40 4.12 10.59
C VAL A 19 -1.56 3.12 11.73
N ALA A 20 -2.73 2.50 11.87
CA ALA A 20 -2.96 1.44 12.85
C ALA A 20 -2.24 0.14 12.49
N ILE A 21 -1.86 -0.06 11.22
CA ILE A 21 -1.10 -1.23 10.78
C ILE A 21 0.37 -1.03 11.18
N PRO A 22 0.93 -1.87 12.07
CA PRO A 22 2.28 -1.67 12.60
C PRO A 22 3.33 -2.07 11.54
N THR A 23 3.62 -1.16 10.61
CA THR A 23 4.69 -1.33 9.62
C THR A 23 6.04 -0.98 10.25
N VAL A 24 6.61 -1.92 11.02
CA VAL A 24 7.93 -1.76 11.62
C VAL A 24 9.00 -1.86 10.53
N ASN A 25 9.89 -0.86 10.45
CA ASN A 25 11.13 -0.90 9.68
C ASN A 25 12.22 -1.53 10.57
N PRO A 26 12.95 -2.59 10.17
CA PRO A 26 13.06 -3.21 8.84
C PRO A 26 11.82 -3.99 8.40
N PRO A 27 11.52 -4.05 7.08
CA PRO A 27 10.26 -4.58 6.55
C PRO A 27 9.86 -5.91 7.18
N GLY A 28 8.88 -5.82 8.08
CA GLY A 28 8.42 -6.91 8.94
C GLY A 28 7.14 -7.59 8.46
N GLU A 29 6.55 -8.39 9.36
CA GLU A 29 5.44 -9.33 9.08
C GLU A 29 4.15 -8.64 8.61
N HIS A 30 3.88 -7.42 9.07
CA HIS A 30 2.60 -6.73 8.85
C HIS A 30 2.52 -5.87 7.57
N TYR A 31 3.60 -5.81 6.77
CA TYR A 31 3.56 -5.10 5.47
C TYR A 31 2.59 -5.73 4.48
N LYS A 32 2.31 -7.03 4.64
CA LYS A 32 1.31 -7.72 3.85
C LYS A 32 -0.07 -7.11 4.14
N ASP A 33 -0.42 -6.98 5.41
CA ASP A 33 -1.70 -6.43 5.87
C ASP A 33 -1.91 -5.00 5.34
N PHE A 34 -0.86 -4.18 5.39
CA PHE A 34 -0.86 -2.84 4.80
C PHE A 34 -1.17 -2.85 3.29
N ALA A 35 -0.48 -3.72 2.54
CA ALA A 35 -0.66 -3.82 1.11
C ALA A 35 -2.07 -4.30 0.74
N TYR A 36 -2.60 -5.32 1.43
CA TYR A 36 -3.94 -5.82 1.17
C TYR A 36 -5.03 -4.82 1.56
N TYR A 37 -4.90 -4.13 2.69
CA TYR A 37 -5.84 -3.06 3.06
C TYR A 37 -5.85 -1.94 2.02
N SER A 38 -4.68 -1.51 1.55
CA SER A 38 -4.56 -0.50 0.50
C SER A 38 -5.24 -0.96 -0.81
N LYS A 39 -5.15 -2.26 -1.14
CA LYS A 39 -5.87 -2.85 -2.27
C LYS A 39 -7.37 -2.71 -2.11
N GLU A 40 -7.92 -3.11 -0.98
CA GLU A 40 -9.37 -3.04 -0.74
C GLU A 40 -9.89 -1.60 -0.84
N VAL A 41 -9.17 -0.63 -0.26
CA VAL A 41 -9.52 0.79 -0.35
C VAL A 41 -9.55 1.26 -1.80
N LEU A 42 -8.50 0.96 -2.58
CA LEU A 42 -8.39 1.41 -3.97
C LEU A 42 -9.39 0.69 -4.89
N GLU A 43 -9.61 -0.60 -4.70
CA GLU A 43 -10.65 -1.35 -5.42
C GLU A 43 -12.06 -0.84 -5.08
N GLY A 44 -12.31 -0.47 -3.83
CA GLY A 44 -13.55 0.20 -3.41
C GLY A 44 -13.79 1.55 -4.09
N MET A 45 -12.73 2.19 -4.60
CA MET A 45 -12.82 3.41 -5.42
C MET A 45 -12.99 3.13 -6.92
N GLY A 46 -13.10 1.86 -7.32
CA GLY A 46 -13.27 1.43 -8.72
C GLY A 46 -11.95 1.24 -9.48
N LEU A 47 -10.80 1.23 -8.80
CA LEU A 47 -9.50 0.94 -9.42
C LEU A 47 -9.31 -0.57 -9.55
N LYS A 48 -8.58 -1.00 -10.59
CA LYS A 48 -8.13 -2.39 -10.70
C LYS A 48 -6.77 -2.53 -10.05
N VAL A 49 -6.67 -3.41 -9.05
CA VAL A 49 -5.49 -3.46 -8.18
C VAL A 49 -4.97 -4.88 -7.95
N GLU A 50 -3.65 -5.01 -7.99
CA GLU A 50 -2.90 -6.25 -7.88
C GLU A 50 -1.74 -6.07 -6.88
N VAL A 51 -1.57 -6.99 -5.94
CA VAL A 51 -0.42 -7.01 -5.04
C VAL A 51 0.65 -7.92 -5.63
N VAL A 52 1.86 -7.41 -5.83
CA VAL A 52 2.96 -8.18 -6.45
C VAL A 52 4.08 -8.36 -5.45
N GLU A 53 4.27 -9.60 -4.98
CA GLU A 53 5.39 -9.95 -4.12
C GLU A 53 6.65 -10.18 -4.95
N VAL A 54 7.73 -9.46 -4.61
CA VAL A 54 9.01 -9.63 -5.29
C VAL A 54 9.82 -10.72 -4.59
N PRO A 55 10.44 -11.66 -5.34
CA PRO A 55 11.27 -12.71 -4.77
C PRO A 55 12.39 -12.15 -3.88
N LYS A 56 12.63 -12.82 -2.75
CA LYS A 56 13.63 -12.38 -1.75
C LYS A 56 15.04 -12.32 -2.35
N GLU A 57 15.41 -13.22 -3.27
CA GLU A 57 16.74 -13.20 -3.88
C GLU A 57 16.94 -12.01 -4.81
N TYR A 58 15.86 -11.53 -5.45
CA TYR A 58 15.93 -10.34 -6.29
C TYR A 58 16.15 -9.09 -5.44
N VAL A 59 15.41 -8.99 -4.33
CA VAL A 59 15.53 -7.89 -3.38
C VAL A 59 16.91 -7.86 -2.73
N SER A 60 17.43 -8.98 -2.25
CA SER A 60 18.75 -9.02 -1.60
C SER A 60 19.90 -8.67 -2.53
N LYS A 61 19.76 -8.93 -3.84
CA LYS A 61 20.78 -8.62 -4.86
C LYS A 61 20.77 -7.17 -5.33
N HIS A 62 19.60 -6.53 -5.37
CA HIS A 62 19.44 -5.19 -5.98
C HIS A 62 19.11 -4.10 -4.98
N CYS A 63 18.69 -4.44 -3.77
CA CYS A 63 18.33 -3.50 -2.74
C CYS A 63 19.04 -3.90 -1.44
N ASN A 64 19.82 -2.97 -0.90
CA ASN A 64 20.42 -3.12 0.43
C ASN A 64 19.37 -3.13 1.58
N ARG A 65 18.06 -3.22 1.25
CA ARG A 65 16.93 -3.32 2.19
C ARG A 65 15.76 -4.09 1.56
N LYS A 66 14.97 -4.79 2.39
CA LYS A 66 13.82 -5.60 1.95
C LYS A 66 12.78 -4.70 1.24
N LEU A 67 12.13 -5.17 0.16
CA LEU A 67 11.09 -4.43 -0.56
C LEU A 67 9.95 -5.37 -0.96
N ARG A 68 8.70 -4.88 -0.91
CA ARG A 68 7.51 -5.49 -1.50
C ARG A 68 6.79 -4.42 -2.32
N PHE A 69 6.24 -4.78 -3.48
CA PHE A 69 5.66 -3.84 -4.44
C PHE A 69 4.14 -4.04 -4.58
N PHE A 70 3.50 -3.02 -5.12
CA PHE A 70 2.06 -2.98 -5.34
C PHE A 70 1.78 -2.48 -6.76
N ARG A 71 0.74 -3.01 -7.42
CA ARG A 71 0.40 -2.69 -8.80
C ARG A 71 -1.09 -2.37 -8.92
N ALA A 72 -1.46 -1.09 -8.92
CA ALA A 72 -2.80 -0.62 -9.31
C ALA A 72 -2.77 -0.03 -10.73
N GLY A 73 -3.70 -0.37 -11.63
CA GLY A 73 -3.87 0.29 -12.94
C GLY A 73 -4.76 1.54 -12.82
N MET A 74 -4.75 2.56 -13.70
CA MET A 74 -4.20 2.79 -15.03
C MET A 74 -3.03 3.81 -14.95
N GLY A 75 -1.91 3.38 -14.39
CA GLY A 75 -0.70 4.18 -14.19
C GLY A 75 0.29 3.38 -13.34
N ARG A 76 1.58 3.36 -13.68
CA ARG A 76 2.58 2.60 -12.92
C ARG A 76 2.81 3.29 -11.58
N PHE A 77 2.10 2.89 -10.53
CA PHE A 77 2.42 3.32 -9.16
C PHE A 77 3.37 2.32 -8.53
N ILE A 78 4.66 2.67 -8.50
CA ILE A 78 5.70 1.92 -7.81
C ILE A 78 5.85 2.57 -6.44
N SER A 79 5.10 2.10 -5.43
CA SER A 79 5.38 2.53 -4.05
C SER A 79 6.41 1.58 -3.46
N CYS A 80 7.67 2.03 -3.39
CA CYS A 80 8.67 1.45 -2.50
C CYS A 80 8.29 1.83 -1.08
N PHE A 81 7.81 0.89 -0.28
CA PHE A 81 7.71 1.09 1.15
C PHE A 81 9.05 0.72 1.81
N PHE A 82 9.67 1.73 2.44
CA PHE A 82 10.96 1.66 3.13
C PHE A 82 10.86 1.01 4.51
#